data_AF-A0A0D5ZGJ4-F1
#
_entry.id   AF-A0A0D5ZGJ4-F1
#
_cell.length_a   1.000
_cell.length_b   1.000
_cell.length_c   1.000
_cell.angle_alpha   90.00
_cell.angle_beta   90.00
_cell.angle_gamma   90.00
#
_symmetry.space_group_name_H-M   'P 1'
#
loop_
_entity.id
_entity.type
_entity.pdbx_description
1 polymer ?
#
loop_
_entity_poly.entity_id
_entity_poly.type
_entity_poly.pdbx_seq_one_letter_code
_entity_poly.pdbx_strand_id
1 'polypeptide(L)'
;MSKMISKKLRFTFFILLELVLFALFYINLYLTDSSLPFYLYVGLFPPILFFLVYISESSRKELKKLLLSKDMIVLFAVISVWIYIYALDKLSIPYIFSTLYFPVLIEELNFRYLITSYLSEVMSLPRAIVVQAFLYTLLYASYIIVLPGSYPGIYAPLFIIDMLSVGLIYGAVYYIRRNLYIDISFHLSLWLMAAVIPFLLVWIPYTFAPT
;
A
#
# COMPACT_ATOMS: atom_id res chain seq x y z
N MET A 1 -5.52 -20.20 26.98
CA MET A 1 -6.13 -20.41 25.64
C MET A 1 -5.33 -19.85 24.45
N SER A 2 -4.10 -19.32 24.60
CA SER A 2 -3.38 -18.62 23.50
C SER A 2 -2.23 -19.38 22.82
N LYS A 3 -2.08 -20.69 23.06
CA LYS A 3 -1.07 -21.52 22.37
C LYS A 3 -1.75 -22.63 21.57
N MET A 4 -2.32 -22.35 20.39
CA MET A 4 -2.58 -23.46 19.44
C MET A 4 -2.99 -23.10 18.01
N ILE A 5 -3.01 -21.84 17.58
CA ILE A 5 -3.10 -21.58 16.14
C ILE A 5 -1.69 -21.67 15.57
N SER A 6 -1.41 -22.75 14.83
CA SER A 6 -0.11 -22.93 14.18
C SER A 6 0.23 -21.68 13.37
N LYS A 7 1.51 -21.29 13.31
CA LYS A 7 1.94 -20.11 12.53
C LYS A 7 1.42 -20.16 11.09
N LYS A 8 1.39 -21.36 10.50
CA LYS A 8 0.82 -21.63 9.18
C LYS A 8 -0.67 -21.29 9.11
N LEU A 9 -1.47 -21.71 10.09
CA LEU A 9 -2.91 -21.45 10.13
C LEU A 9 -3.23 -19.95 10.29
N ARG A 10 -2.44 -19.22 11.10
CA ARG A 10 -2.55 -17.75 11.19
C ARG A 10 -2.24 -17.06 9.86
N PHE A 11 -1.20 -17.51 9.18
CA PHE A 11 -0.81 -17.00 7.89
C PHE A 11 -1.88 -17.27 6.82
N THR A 12 -2.41 -18.49 6.74
CA THR A 12 -3.49 -18.84 5.81
C THR A 12 -4.74 -18.01 6.07
N PHE A 13 -5.13 -17.85 7.34
CA PHE A 13 -6.27 -17.00 7.70
C PHE A 13 -6.05 -15.54 7.31
N PHE A 14 -4.85 -15.01 7.53
CA PHE A 14 -4.48 -13.66 7.11
C PHE A 14 -4.59 -13.48 5.59
N ILE A 15 -4.01 -14.38 4.79
CA ILE A 15 -4.08 -14.29 3.32
C ILE A 15 -5.52 -14.42 2.81
N LEU A 16 -6.33 -15.31 3.40
CA LEU A 16 -7.74 -15.44 3.05
C LEU A 16 -8.54 -14.18 3.42
N LEU A 17 -8.29 -13.60 4.60
CA LEU A 17 -8.93 -12.37 5.03
C LEU A 17 -8.57 -11.20 4.09
N GLU A 18 -7.31 -11.07 3.72
CA GLU A 18 -6.84 -10.08 2.75
C GLU A 18 -7.52 -10.24 1.39
N LEU A 19 -7.54 -11.47 0.85
CA LEU A 19 -8.23 -11.75 -0.41
C LEU A 19 -9.72 -11.39 -0.35
N VAL A 20 -10.40 -11.68 0.77
CA VAL A 20 -11.81 -11.35 0.96
C VAL A 20 -12.00 -9.83 1.06
N LEU A 21 -11.19 -9.13 1.84
CA LEU A 21 -11.29 -7.68 2.00
C LEU A 21 -11.00 -6.95 0.68
N PHE A 22 -10.00 -7.40 -0.07
CA PHE A 22 -9.70 -6.87 -1.40
C PHE A 22 -10.82 -7.18 -2.40
N ALA A 23 -11.31 -8.41 -2.44
CA ALA A 23 -12.43 -8.75 -3.31
C ALA A 23 -13.66 -7.89 -2.98
N LEU A 24 -13.99 -7.71 -1.70
CA LEU A 24 -15.10 -6.87 -1.26
C LEU A 24 -14.88 -5.39 -1.64
N PHE A 25 -13.66 -4.87 -1.51
CA PHE A 25 -13.33 -3.50 -1.92
C PHE A 25 -13.53 -3.32 -3.44
N TYR A 26 -12.90 -4.15 -4.25
CA TYR A 26 -12.97 -4.05 -5.72
C TYR A 26 -14.41 -4.33 -6.22
N ILE A 27 -15.06 -5.42 -5.80
CA ILE A 27 -16.44 -5.75 -6.22
C ILE A 27 -17.39 -4.58 -5.96
N ASN A 28 -17.31 -3.93 -4.81
CA ASN A 28 -18.24 -2.86 -4.48
C ASN A 28 -17.84 -1.50 -5.07
N LEU A 29 -16.55 -1.19 -5.20
CA LEU A 29 -16.07 0.02 -5.87
C LEU A 29 -16.59 0.09 -7.32
N TYR A 30 -16.72 -1.05 -8.00
CA TYR A 30 -17.07 -1.08 -9.43
C TYR A 30 -18.53 -1.47 -9.74
N LEU A 31 -19.25 -2.11 -8.81
CA LEU A 31 -20.63 -2.55 -9.09
C LEU A 31 -21.72 -1.61 -8.52
N THR A 32 -21.38 -0.69 -7.61
CA THR A 32 -22.42 0.03 -6.84
C THR A 32 -22.44 1.55 -7.00
N ASP A 33 -21.53 2.16 -7.79
CA ASP A 33 -21.38 3.63 -7.92
C ASP A 33 -21.49 4.38 -6.58
N SER A 34 -21.12 3.70 -5.49
CA SER A 34 -21.33 4.14 -4.12
C SER A 34 -19.99 4.44 -3.48
N SER A 35 -19.92 5.55 -2.74
CA SER A 35 -18.75 5.89 -1.94
C SER A 35 -18.67 5.08 -0.63
N LEU A 36 -19.77 4.45 -0.21
CA LEU A 36 -19.86 3.66 1.03
C LEU A 36 -18.78 2.56 1.15
N PRO A 37 -18.49 1.74 0.13
CA PRO A 37 -17.51 0.67 0.21
C PRO A 37 -16.09 1.19 0.38
N PHE A 38 -15.78 2.32 -0.25
CA PHE A 38 -14.52 3.02 -0.06
C PHE A 38 -14.37 3.47 1.42
N TYR A 39 -15.42 4.04 2.03
CA TYR A 39 -15.40 4.40 3.45
C TYR A 39 -15.37 3.18 4.39
N LEU A 40 -16.04 2.07 4.03
CA LEU A 40 -15.97 0.82 4.78
C LEU A 40 -14.57 0.22 4.73
N TYR A 41 -13.89 0.26 3.59
CA TYR A 41 -12.51 -0.18 3.48
C TYR A 41 -11.61 0.67 4.38
N VAL A 42 -11.64 1.99 4.24
CA VAL A 42 -10.81 2.88 5.07
C VAL A 42 -11.17 2.81 6.56
N GLY A 43 -12.44 2.54 6.91
CA GLY A 43 -12.89 2.45 8.30
C GLY A 43 -12.64 1.10 8.96
N LEU A 44 -12.86 -0.01 8.25
CA LEU A 44 -12.76 -1.37 8.80
C LEU A 44 -11.36 -1.96 8.68
N PHE A 45 -10.60 -1.57 7.66
CA PHE A 45 -9.29 -2.14 7.39
C PHE A 45 -8.25 -1.78 8.46
N PRO A 46 -8.13 -0.52 8.93
CA PRO A 46 -7.16 -0.20 9.99
C PRO A 46 -7.38 -0.96 11.31
N PRO A 47 -8.61 -1.12 11.84
CA PRO A 47 -8.87 -2.00 12.99
C PRO A 47 -8.45 -3.44 12.76
N ILE A 48 -8.67 -3.99 11.55
CA ILE A 48 -8.26 -5.36 11.20
C ILE A 48 -6.74 -5.46 11.19
N LEU A 49 -6.03 -4.52 10.54
CA LEU A 49 -4.57 -4.47 10.55
C LEU A 49 -4.04 -4.37 11.99
N PHE A 50 -4.65 -3.53 12.83
CA PHE A 50 -4.25 -3.37 14.23
C PHE A 50 -4.44 -4.67 15.02
N PHE A 51 -5.57 -5.36 14.83
CA PHE A 51 -5.82 -6.67 15.44
C PHE A 51 -4.77 -7.70 15.01
N LEU A 52 -4.44 -7.75 13.72
CA LEU A 52 -3.43 -8.67 13.17
C LEU A 52 -2.03 -8.38 13.73
N VAL A 53 -1.65 -7.10 13.82
CA VAL A 53 -0.41 -6.71 14.52
C VAL A 53 -0.47 -7.18 15.96
N TYR A 54 -1.57 -6.94 16.68
CA TYR A 54 -1.69 -7.26 18.10
C TYR A 54 -1.51 -8.75 18.41
N ILE A 55 -2.06 -9.65 17.58
CA ILE A 55 -1.97 -11.11 17.77
C ILE A 55 -0.60 -11.70 17.36
N SER A 56 0.23 -10.93 16.67
CA SER A 56 1.57 -11.33 16.23
C SER A 56 2.65 -10.71 17.10
N GLU A 57 3.43 -11.54 17.81
CA GLU A 57 4.55 -11.03 18.61
C GLU A 57 5.66 -10.43 17.74
N SER A 58 5.93 -11.02 16.57
CA SER A 58 6.94 -10.50 15.64
C SER A 58 6.54 -9.11 15.14
N SER A 59 5.31 -8.95 14.68
CA SER A 59 4.77 -7.68 14.21
C SER A 59 4.82 -6.64 15.34
N ARG A 60 4.35 -6.95 16.57
CA ARG A 60 4.45 -5.98 17.68
C ARG A 60 5.88 -5.50 17.95
N LYS A 61 6.89 -6.36 17.83
CA LYS A 61 8.30 -5.97 18.02
C LYS A 61 8.76 -5.05 16.89
N GLU A 62 8.40 -5.35 15.65
CA GLU A 62 8.72 -4.50 14.51
C GLU A 62 7.96 -3.16 14.55
N LEU A 63 6.69 -3.12 14.96
CA LEU A 63 5.94 -1.87 15.18
C LEU A 63 6.65 -0.94 16.16
N LYS A 64 7.16 -1.48 17.28
CA LYS A 64 7.90 -0.67 18.25
C LYS A 64 9.16 -0.04 17.65
N LYS A 65 9.89 -0.79 16.81
CA LYS A 65 11.07 -0.26 16.11
C LYS A 65 10.68 0.83 15.11
N LEU A 66 9.58 0.63 14.39
CA LEU A 66 9.04 1.61 13.45
C LEU A 66 8.70 2.93 14.14
N LEU A 67 7.93 2.87 15.23
CA LEU A 67 7.52 4.06 16.00
C LEU A 67 8.69 4.87 16.58
N LEU A 68 9.83 4.22 16.83
CA LEU A 68 11.04 4.87 17.35
C LEU A 68 12.00 5.31 16.25
N SER A 69 11.64 5.13 14.98
CA SER A 69 12.51 5.45 13.86
C SER A 69 12.59 6.94 13.58
N LYS A 70 13.81 7.42 13.35
CA LYS A 70 14.05 8.79 12.88
C LYS A 70 13.51 9.05 11.48
N ASP A 71 13.27 7.99 10.70
CA ASP A 71 12.74 8.10 9.34
C ASP A 71 11.30 8.67 9.31
N MET A 72 10.61 8.70 10.45
CA MET A 72 9.30 9.36 10.59
C MET A 72 9.39 10.86 10.26
N ILE A 73 10.55 11.50 10.47
CA ILE A 73 10.79 12.90 10.09
C ILE A 73 10.66 13.09 8.57
N VAL A 74 11.12 12.13 7.78
CA VAL A 74 11.02 12.18 6.31
C VAL A 74 9.55 12.16 5.88
N LEU A 75 8.74 11.29 6.49
CA LEU A 75 7.31 11.23 6.21
C LEU A 75 6.61 12.55 6.54
N PHE A 76 6.86 13.13 7.71
CA PHE A 76 6.28 14.43 8.07
C PHE A 76 6.74 15.56 7.16
N ALA A 77 8.01 15.55 6.73
CA ALA A 77 8.52 16.52 5.78
C ALA A 77 7.81 16.40 4.42
N VAL A 78 7.66 15.19 3.89
CA VAL A 78 6.94 14.92 2.63
C VAL A 78 5.49 15.38 2.71
N ILE A 79 4.77 15.01 3.78
CA ILE A 79 3.38 15.45 3.99
C ILE A 79 3.29 16.98 4.02
N SER A 80 4.20 17.64 4.74
CA SER A 80 4.22 19.11 4.85
C SER A 80 4.49 19.79 3.51
N VAL A 81 5.44 19.26 2.73
CA VAL A 81 5.76 19.76 1.38
C VAL A 81 4.55 19.64 0.46
N TRP A 82 3.85 18.50 0.47
CA TRP A 82 2.68 18.30 -0.38
C TRP A 82 1.49 19.16 0.02
N ILE A 83 1.22 19.32 1.33
CA ILE A 83 0.22 20.27 1.82
C ILE A 83 0.52 21.67 1.30
N TYR A 84 1.79 22.09 1.34
CA TYR A 84 2.20 23.39 0.84
C TYR A 84 2.01 23.53 -0.68
N ILE A 85 2.45 22.55 -1.47
CA ILE A 85 2.28 22.56 -2.94
C ILE A 85 0.81 22.64 -3.32
N TYR A 86 -0.04 21.83 -2.70
CA TYR A 86 -1.48 21.81 -3.00
C TYR A 86 -2.18 23.12 -2.60
N ALA A 87 -1.73 23.73 -1.50
CA ALA A 87 -2.21 25.05 -1.10
C ALA A 87 -1.80 26.14 -2.10
N LEU A 88 -0.58 26.07 -2.65
CA LEU A 88 -0.11 26.98 -3.71
C LEU A 88 -0.93 26.84 -4.99
N ASP A 89 -1.29 25.61 -5.36
CA ASP A 89 -2.10 25.31 -6.55
C ASP A 89 -3.61 25.57 -6.32
N LYS A 90 -3.97 26.08 -5.14
CA LYS A 90 -5.35 26.45 -4.75
C LYS A 90 -6.32 25.28 -4.85
N LEU A 91 -5.84 24.06 -4.64
CA LEU A 91 -6.69 22.89 -4.58
C LEU A 91 -7.61 22.98 -3.36
N SER A 92 -8.84 22.51 -3.50
CA SER A 92 -9.83 22.62 -2.42
C SER A 92 -9.40 21.81 -1.19
N ILE A 93 -9.74 22.29 0.01
CA ILE A 93 -9.46 21.56 1.27
C ILE A 93 -10.00 20.13 1.21
N PRO A 94 -11.25 19.87 0.75
CA PRO A 94 -11.74 18.51 0.59
C PRO A 94 -10.87 17.66 -0.32
N TYR A 95 -10.39 18.23 -1.44
CA TYR A 95 -9.50 17.54 -2.37
C TYR A 95 -8.18 17.15 -1.70
N ILE A 96 -7.55 18.08 -0.97
CA ILE A 96 -6.30 17.85 -0.22
C ILE A 96 -6.45 16.64 0.72
N PHE A 97 -7.53 16.60 1.51
CA PHE A 97 -7.79 15.49 2.43
C PHE A 97 -8.15 14.19 1.72
N SER A 98 -8.85 14.28 0.58
CA SER A 98 -9.16 13.12 -0.25
C SER A 98 -8.01 12.69 -1.15
N THR A 99 -6.83 13.29 -1.12
CA THR A 99 -5.68 12.85 -1.95
C THR A 99 -4.41 12.60 -1.16
N LEU A 100 -4.19 13.29 -0.01
CA LEU A 100 -3.15 12.92 0.98
C LEU A 100 -3.36 11.52 1.59
N TYR A 101 -4.55 10.97 1.34
CA TYR A 101 -5.05 9.61 1.33
C TYR A 101 -4.38 8.46 2.12
N PHE A 102 -5.25 7.80 2.88
CA PHE A 102 -5.20 6.48 3.54
C PHE A 102 -4.83 5.24 2.69
N PRO A 103 -5.17 5.07 1.39
CA PRO A 103 -4.83 3.90 0.58
C PRO A 103 -3.34 3.62 0.53
N VAL A 104 -2.50 4.63 0.28
CA VAL A 104 -1.05 4.47 0.29
C VAL A 104 -0.56 4.01 1.67
N LEU A 105 -1.05 4.65 2.74
CA LEU A 105 -0.70 4.27 4.11
C LEU A 105 -1.14 2.84 4.44
N ILE A 106 -2.38 2.49 4.08
CA ILE A 106 -2.97 1.17 4.28
C ILE A 106 -2.18 0.12 3.49
N GLU A 107 -1.89 0.38 2.22
CA GLU A 107 -1.15 -0.52 1.36
C GLU A 107 0.26 -0.77 1.87
N GLU A 108 1.00 0.28 2.21
CA GLU A 108 2.37 0.12 2.72
C GLU A 108 2.38 -0.58 4.08
N LEU A 109 1.43 -0.27 4.97
CA LEU A 109 1.26 -0.99 6.23
C LEU A 109 0.89 -2.46 6.02
N ASN A 110 0.08 -2.76 5.01
CA ASN A 110 -0.34 -4.11 4.72
C ASN A 110 0.75 -4.91 4.01
N PHE A 111 1.17 -4.48 2.82
CA PHE A 111 2.13 -5.18 1.98
C PHE A 111 3.56 -5.11 2.53
N ARG A 112 4.08 -3.91 2.79
CA ARG A 112 5.50 -3.76 3.17
C ARG A 112 5.75 -4.18 4.58
N TYR A 113 4.80 -3.91 5.46
CA TYR A 113 4.96 -4.25 6.86
C TYR A 113 4.30 -5.59 7.26
N LEU A 114 2.98 -5.73 7.16
CA LEU A 114 2.29 -6.92 7.68
C LEU A 114 2.60 -8.20 6.90
N ILE A 115 2.34 -8.23 5.59
CA ILE A 115 2.59 -9.39 4.72
C ILE A 115 4.04 -9.81 4.83
N THR A 116 4.97 -8.87 4.68
CA THR A 116 6.41 -9.15 4.74
C THR A 116 6.82 -9.68 6.11
N SER A 117 6.30 -9.11 7.21
CA SER A 117 6.59 -9.59 8.57
C SER A 117 6.09 -11.03 8.78
N TYR A 118 4.86 -11.33 8.36
CA TYR A 118 4.29 -12.66 8.47
C TYR A 118 5.03 -13.69 7.59
N LEU A 119 5.34 -13.34 6.34
CA LEU A 119 6.15 -14.19 5.47
C LEU A 119 7.55 -14.45 6.07
N SER A 120 8.16 -13.43 6.68
CA SER A 120 9.48 -13.55 7.30
C SER A 120 9.53 -14.50 8.50
N GLU A 121 8.39 -14.87 9.07
CA GLU A 121 8.34 -15.91 10.11
C GLU A 121 8.57 -17.33 9.58
N VAL A 122 8.36 -17.54 8.28
CA VAL A 122 8.43 -18.86 7.63
C VAL A 122 9.48 -18.95 6.52
N MET A 123 10.01 -17.81 6.06
CA MET A 123 11.11 -17.74 5.08
C MET A 123 12.04 -16.55 5.36
N SER A 124 13.19 -16.47 4.69
CA SER A 124 14.11 -15.34 4.85
C SER A 124 13.50 -14.04 4.31
N LEU A 125 13.85 -12.89 4.90
CA LEU A 125 13.29 -11.59 4.50
C LEU A 125 13.43 -11.29 2.99
N PRO A 126 14.58 -11.53 2.32
CA PRO A 126 14.66 -11.31 0.88
C PRO A 126 13.64 -12.14 0.08
N ARG A 127 13.40 -13.40 0.50
CA ARG A 127 12.38 -14.25 -0.14
C ARG A 127 10.97 -13.77 0.16
N ALA A 128 10.72 -13.32 1.40
CA ALA A 128 9.44 -12.74 1.79
C ALA A 128 9.09 -11.51 0.94
N ILE A 129 10.07 -10.64 0.67
CA ILE A 129 9.90 -9.47 -0.21
C ILE A 129 9.53 -9.88 -1.64
N VAL A 130 10.26 -10.86 -2.20
CA VAL A 130 9.95 -11.34 -3.56
C VAL A 130 8.54 -11.90 -3.64
N VAL A 131 8.14 -12.76 -2.70
CA VAL A 131 6.78 -13.32 -2.64
C VAL A 131 5.74 -12.22 -2.46
N GLN A 132 6.02 -11.24 -1.60
CA GLN A 132 5.14 -10.09 -1.40
C GLN A 132 4.97 -9.27 -2.70
N ALA A 133 6.04 -9.04 -3.46
CA ALA A 133 5.97 -8.34 -4.75
C ALA A 133 5.11 -9.09 -5.78
N PHE A 134 5.15 -10.43 -5.79
CA PHE A 134 4.24 -11.23 -6.62
C PHE A 134 2.78 -11.12 -6.16
N LEU A 135 2.52 -11.20 -4.85
CA LEU A 135 1.16 -11.01 -4.31
C LEU A 135 0.61 -9.62 -4.64
N TYR A 136 1.47 -8.60 -4.56
CA TYR A 136 1.18 -7.23 -4.95
C TYR A 136 0.77 -7.13 -6.42
N THR A 137 1.57 -7.73 -7.30
CA THR A 137 1.33 -7.75 -8.74
C THR A 137 0.03 -8.47 -9.08
N LEU A 138 -0.23 -9.63 -8.45
CA LEU A 138 -1.46 -10.38 -8.66
C LEU A 138 -2.70 -9.60 -8.23
N LEU A 139 -2.60 -8.84 -7.14
CA LEU A 139 -3.68 -7.96 -6.72
C LEU A 139 -3.96 -6.91 -7.80
N TYR A 140 -2.93 -6.18 -8.23
CA TYR A 140 -3.08 -5.13 -9.24
C TYR A 140 -3.41 -5.67 -10.62
N ALA A 141 -3.10 -6.92 -10.95
CA ALA A 141 -3.53 -7.53 -12.20
C ALA A 141 -5.06 -7.54 -12.37
N SER A 142 -5.81 -7.60 -11.25
CA SER A 142 -7.28 -7.48 -11.29
C SER A 142 -7.74 -6.11 -11.81
N TYR A 143 -6.95 -5.06 -11.62
CA TYR A 143 -7.25 -3.70 -12.07
C TYR A 143 -7.31 -3.60 -13.59
N ILE A 144 -6.41 -4.27 -14.33
CA ILE A 144 -6.43 -4.31 -15.80
C ILE A 144 -7.76 -4.88 -16.32
N ILE A 145 -8.28 -5.92 -15.64
CA ILE A 145 -9.50 -6.62 -16.06
C ILE A 145 -10.73 -5.77 -15.77
N VAL A 146 -10.74 -5.07 -14.63
CA VAL A 146 -11.94 -4.38 -14.13
C VAL A 146 -12.02 -2.93 -14.60
N LEU A 147 -10.90 -2.26 -14.89
CA LEU A 147 -10.84 -0.89 -15.41
C LEU A 147 -9.95 -0.82 -16.68
N PRO A 148 -10.41 -1.36 -17.82
CA PRO A 148 -9.66 -1.24 -19.06
C PRO A 148 -9.52 0.25 -19.46
N GLY A 149 -8.27 0.74 -19.52
CA GLY A 149 -7.92 2.10 -19.94
C GLY A 149 -7.54 3.09 -18.83
N SER A 150 -7.54 2.66 -17.56
CA SER A 150 -7.06 3.47 -16.43
C SER A 150 -5.53 3.64 -16.42
N TYR A 151 -4.80 2.75 -17.08
CA TYR A 151 -3.35 2.85 -17.28
C TYR A 151 -3.03 3.49 -18.63
N PRO A 152 -1.95 4.31 -18.74
CA PRO A 152 -1.71 5.03 -19.99
C PRO A 152 -1.48 4.05 -21.15
N GLY A 153 -2.29 4.18 -22.20
CA GLY A 153 -2.59 3.09 -23.15
C GLY A 153 -1.40 2.45 -23.87
N ILE A 154 -0.29 3.17 -24.09
CA ILE A 154 0.93 2.59 -24.69
C ILE A 154 1.72 1.73 -23.69
N TYR A 155 1.56 1.98 -22.38
CA TYR A 155 2.24 1.25 -21.32
C TYR A 155 1.36 0.14 -20.72
N ALA A 156 0.08 0.04 -21.06
CA ALA A 156 -0.83 -1.00 -20.55
C ALA A 156 -0.27 -2.44 -20.65
N PRO A 157 0.46 -2.83 -21.72
CA PRO A 157 1.10 -4.15 -21.77
C PRO A 157 2.20 -4.36 -20.72
N LEU A 158 2.80 -3.27 -20.21
CA LEU A 158 3.89 -3.29 -19.23
C LEU A 158 3.39 -3.24 -17.78
N PHE A 159 2.11 -2.93 -17.55
CA PHE A 159 1.54 -2.75 -16.22
C PHE A 159 1.95 -3.82 -15.19
N ILE A 160 1.86 -5.10 -15.56
CA ILE A 160 2.22 -6.22 -14.67
C ILE A 160 3.71 -6.19 -14.31
N ILE A 161 4.56 -5.85 -15.28
CA ILE A 161 6.00 -5.73 -15.09
C ILE A 161 6.30 -4.51 -14.20
N ASP A 162 5.58 -3.41 -14.40
CA ASP A 162 5.73 -2.18 -13.62
C ASP A 162 5.31 -2.42 -12.16
N MET A 163 4.16 -3.06 -11.92
CA MET A 163 3.70 -3.42 -10.56
C MET A 163 4.66 -4.39 -9.86
N LEU A 164 5.23 -5.35 -10.59
CA LEU A 164 6.26 -6.23 -10.04
C LEU A 164 7.55 -5.47 -9.71
N SER A 165 7.96 -4.55 -10.59
CA SER A 165 9.17 -3.74 -10.42
C SER A 165 9.03 -2.80 -9.22
N VAL A 166 7.91 -2.09 -9.10
CA VAL A 166 7.58 -1.26 -7.92
C VAL A 166 7.50 -2.14 -6.67
N GLY A 167 6.85 -3.31 -6.79
CA GLY A 167 6.93 -4.45 -5.88
C GLY A 167 8.32 -4.64 -5.26
N LEU A 168 9.29 -4.89 -6.13
CA LEU A 168 10.67 -5.19 -5.76
C LEU A 168 11.45 -3.96 -5.28
N ILE A 169 11.25 -2.78 -5.89
CA ILE A 169 11.95 -1.53 -5.52
C ILE A 169 11.60 -1.12 -4.09
N TYR A 170 10.30 -1.00 -3.76
CA TYR A 170 9.88 -0.67 -2.39
C TYR A 170 10.27 -1.79 -1.42
N GLY A 171 10.20 -3.04 -1.86
CA GLY A 171 10.70 -4.16 -1.08
C GLY A 171 12.19 -4.06 -0.74
N ALA A 172 13.01 -3.61 -1.69
CA ALA A 172 14.44 -3.40 -1.50
C ALA A 172 14.74 -2.20 -0.59
N VAL A 173 14.00 -1.10 -0.72
CA VAL A 173 14.07 0.04 0.19
C VAL A 173 13.73 -0.38 1.61
N TYR A 174 12.63 -1.12 1.80
CA TYR A 174 12.26 -1.71 3.09
C TYR A 174 13.35 -2.64 3.64
N TYR A 175 13.98 -3.47 2.79
CA TYR A 175 15.07 -4.36 3.21
C TYR A 175 16.28 -3.60 3.76
N ILE A 176 16.67 -2.50 3.09
CA ILE A 176 17.85 -1.70 3.43
C ILE A 176 17.57 -0.86 4.68
N ARG A 177 16.42 -0.17 4.72
CA ARG A 177 16.06 0.78 5.78
C ARG A 177 15.46 0.12 7.01
N ARG A 178 14.86 -1.07 6.85
CA ARG A 178 14.02 -1.74 7.88
C ARG A 178 12.96 -0.82 8.44
N ASN A 179 12.43 0.04 7.57
CA ASN A 179 11.46 1.05 7.92
C ASN A 179 10.57 1.38 6.72
N LEU A 180 9.27 1.50 6.97
CA LEU A 180 8.25 1.73 5.94
C LEU A 180 7.96 3.21 5.66
N TYR A 181 8.45 4.15 6.48
CA TYR A 181 8.19 5.59 6.29
C TYR A 181 8.83 6.14 5.03
N ILE A 182 9.99 5.59 4.63
CA ILE A 182 10.63 5.95 3.37
C ILE A 182 9.80 5.44 2.19
N ASP A 183 9.32 4.20 2.25
CA ASP A 183 8.43 3.63 1.23
C ASP A 183 7.13 4.42 1.10
N ILE A 184 6.46 4.71 2.23
CA ILE A 184 5.28 5.60 2.24
C ILE A 184 5.63 6.95 1.62
N SER A 185 6.77 7.54 1.97
CA SER A 185 7.13 8.87 1.47
C SER A 185 7.30 8.88 -0.05
N PHE A 186 7.94 7.84 -0.62
CA PHE A 186 8.06 7.69 -2.08
C PHE A 186 6.71 7.45 -2.73
N HIS A 187 5.97 6.46 -2.25
CA HIS A 187 4.67 6.09 -2.81
C HIS A 187 3.69 7.27 -2.72
N LEU A 188 3.58 7.90 -1.56
CA LEU A 188 2.73 9.08 -1.34
C LEU A 188 3.13 10.23 -2.27
N SER A 189 4.43 10.46 -2.47
CA SER A 189 4.87 11.52 -3.38
C SER A 189 4.49 11.23 -4.82
N LEU A 190 4.65 10.00 -5.29
CA LEU A 190 4.25 9.62 -6.64
C LEU A 190 2.73 9.71 -6.81
N TRP A 191 1.96 9.26 -5.83
CA TRP A 191 0.50 9.39 -5.82
C TRP A 191 0.04 10.85 -5.92
N LEU A 192 0.57 11.71 -5.06
CA LEU A 192 0.19 13.13 -5.00
C LEU A 192 0.67 13.93 -6.21
N MET A 193 1.79 13.50 -6.81
CA MET A 193 2.32 14.12 -8.00
C MET A 193 1.34 14.08 -9.18
N ALA A 194 0.51 13.03 -9.27
CA ALA A 194 -0.48 12.89 -10.34
C ALA A 194 -1.48 14.06 -10.42
N ALA A 195 -1.75 14.76 -9.31
CA ALA A 195 -2.69 15.87 -9.27
C ALA A 195 -2.13 17.19 -9.84
N VAL A 196 -0.80 17.37 -9.81
CA VAL A 196 -0.18 18.69 -10.05
C VAL A 196 0.79 18.70 -11.23
N ILE A 197 1.20 17.55 -11.76
CA ILE A 197 2.14 17.53 -12.88
C ILE A 197 1.45 17.73 -14.24
N PRO A 198 2.17 18.29 -15.22
CA PRO A 198 1.64 18.40 -16.57
C PRO A 198 1.20 17.04 -17.10
N PHE A 199 0.07 17.01 -17.83
CA PHE A 199 -0.49 15.79 -18.40
C PHE A 199 0.52 14.95 -19.21
N LEU A 200 1.44 15.60 -19.93
CA LEU A 200 2.51 14.93 -20.70
C LEU A 200 3.49 14.13 -19.82
N LEU A 201 3.57 14.43 -18.54
CA LEU A 201 4.43 13.76 -17.57
C LEU A 201 3.64 12.82 -16.65
N VAL A 202 2.30 12.77 -16.79
CA VAL A 202 1.42 11.96 -15.92
C VAL A 202 1.77 10.47 -15.95
N TRP A 203 2.38 9.98 -17.03
CA TRP A 203 2.84 8.59 -17.10
C TRP A 203 3.89 8.24 -16.03
N ILE A 204 4.67 9.21 -15.51
CA ILE A 204 5.69 8.96 -14.47
C ILE A 204 5.03 8.48 -13.18
N PRO A 205 4.15 9.24 -12.50
CA PRO A 205 3.49 8.75 -11.30
C PRO A 205 2.64 7.51 -11.59
N TYR A 206 2.01 7.36 -12.76
CA TYR A 206 1.23 6.16 -13.08
C TYR A 206 2.09 4.90 -13.26
N THR A 207 3.33 5.02 -13.75
CA THR A 207 4.23 3.87 -13.96
C THR A 207 5.03 3.51 -12.71
N PHE A 208 5.25 4.47 -11.82
CA PHE A 208 6.05 4.29 -10.60
C PHE A 208 5.21 4.21 -9.32
N ALA A 209 3.98 4.73 -9.33
CA ALA A 209 2.98 4.48 -8.30
C ALA A 209 1.84 3.60 -8.86
N PRO A 210 1.44 2.57 -8.12
CA PRO A 210 0.20 1.85 -8.35
C PRO A 210 -0.98 2.81 -8.20
N THR A 211 -1.68 3.08 -9.31
CA THR A 211 -2.87 3.95 -9.39
C THR A 211 -4.03 3.26 -10.07
#